data_AF-A0AAV9WQC0-F1
#
_entry.id   AF-A0AAV9WQC0-F1
#
_cell.length_a   1.000
_cell.length_b   1.000
_cell.length_c   1.000
_cell.angle_alpha   90.00
_cell.angle_beta   90.00
_cell.angle_gamma   90.00
#
_symmetry.space_group_name_H-M   'P 1'
#
loop_
_entity.id
_entity.type
_entity.pdbx_description
1 polymer ?
#
loop_
_entity_poly.entity_id
_entity_poly.type
_entity_poly.pdbx_seq_one_letter_code
_entity_poly.pdbx_strand_id
1 'polypeptide(L)'
;MSGIGEASLILGLISSIITVIDATKRVYDAVEDEAGLPKNFKKSAAKLPLIVKLLEDAEKFVGNTPDDSLKTAFTPTLESCKRQAASLQKLFEKVMPEEGGSRLDRYLKAARTIGKGGRVESLTMDILKDLQLLATRFPDFTNTRGQGQLKEAIEEIAKMEPSLPDGFENAVSYTHYGSGAQNVNTGTGVQNNNNSTGNMNTGSGMQYIGTNHIGTPSKC
;
A
#
# COMPACT_ATOMS: atom_id res chain seq x y z
N MET A 1 -21.15 -34.49 -5.72
CA MET A 1 -20.75 -34.32 -4.31
C MET A 1 -19.47 -33.49 -4.19
N SER A 2 -19.51 -32.19 -4.55
CA SER A 2 -18.32 -31.28 -4.48
C SER A 2 -18.56 -30.00 -3.66
N GLY A 3 -19.83 -29.69 -3.34
CA GLY A 3 -20.26 -28.39 -2.84
C GLY A 3 -19.76 -27.95 -1.46
N ILE A 4 -19.70 -28.90 -0.51
CA ILE A 4 -19.37 -28.59 0.89
C ILE A 4 -17.91 -28.13 1.03
N GLY A 5 -17.00 -28.64 0.19
CA GLY A 5 -15.60 -28.23 0.19
C GLY A 5 -15.42 -26.79 -0.29
N GLU A 6 -16.04 -26.44 -1.41
CA GLU A 6 -15.85 -25.13 -2.07
C GLU A 6 -16.40 -23.97 -1.23
N ALA A 7 -17.57 -24.15 -0.61
CA ALA A 7 -18.15 -23.14 0.30
C ALA A 7 -17.23 -22.84 1.49
N SER A 8 -16.65 -23.88 2.11
CA SER A 8 -15.74 -23.73 3.25
C SER A 8 -14.44 -23.00 2.89
N LEU A 9 -13.93 -23.24 1.68
CA LEU A 9 -12.73 -22.56 1.18
C LEU A 9 -12.97 -21.07 0.97
N ILE A 10 -14.13 -20.70 0.44
CA ILE A 10 -14.49 -19.29 0.19
C ILE A 10 -14.73 -18.55 1.50
N LEU A 11 -15.46 -19.16 2.45
CA LEU A 11 -15.63 -18.58 3.78
C LEU A 11 -14.26 -18.36 4.45
N GLY A 12 -13.39 -19.37 4.43
CA GLY A 12 -12.02 -19.24 4.95
C GLY A 12 -11.20 -18.15 4.24
N LEU A 13 -11.41 -17.95 2.94
CA LEU A 13 -10.78 -16.86 2.18
C LEU A 13 -11.29 -15.49 2.66
N ILE A 14 -12.61 -15.32 2.85
CA ILE A 14 -13.20 -14.08 3.36
C ILE A 14 -12.68 -13.77 4.78
N SER A 15 -12.74 -14.73 5.70
CA SER A 15 -12.25 -14.54 7.07
C SER A 15 -10.75 -14.20 7.10
N SER A 16 -9.96 -14.78 6.19
CA SER A 16 -8.54 -14.45 6.02
C SER A 16 -8.34 -12.99 5.59
N ILE A 17 -9.17 -12.46 4.69
CA ILE A 17 -9.08 -11.05 4.25
C ILE A 17 -9.48 -10.13 5.41
N ILE A 18 -10.58 -10.42 6.10
CA ILE A 18 -11.03 -9.64 7.28
C ILE A 18 -9.89 -9.53 8.31
N THR A 19 -9.25 -10.67 8.63
CA THR A 19 -8.13 -10.71 9.58
C THR A 19 -6.98 -9.79 9.16
N VAL A 20 -6.63 -9.75 7.87
CA VAL A 20 -5.57 -8.88 7.33
C VAL A 20 -5.96 -7.39 7.44
N ILE A 21 -7.21 -7.05 7.12
CA ILE A 21 -7.70 -5.67 7.21
C ILE A 21 -7.78 -5.20 8.66
N ASP A 22 -8.23 -6.04 9.59
CA ASP A 22 -8.24 -5.75 11.02
C ASP A 22 -6.83 -5.57 11.58
N ALA A 23 -5.89 -6.43 11.19
CA ALA A 23 -4.48 -6.28 11.56
C ALA A 23 -3.92 -4.93 11.05
N THR A 24 -4.21 -4.57 9.80
CA THR A 24 -3.84 -3.28 9.20
C THR A 24 -4.40 -2.11 10.01
N LYS A 25 -5.68 -2.19 10.39
CA LYS A 25 -6.34 -1.16 11.21
C LYS A 25 -5.68 -1.04 12.58
N ARG A 26 -5.38 -2.15 13.25
CA ARG A 26 -4.68 -2.13 14.56
C ARG A 26 -3.31 -1.49 14.48
N VAL A 27 -2.56 -1.75 13.40
CA VAL A 27 -1.26 -1.11 13.15
C VAL A 27 -1.42 0.40 13.00
N TYR A 28 -2.47 0.88 12.34
CA TYR A 28 -2.76 2.31 12.24
C TYR A 28 -3.18 2.94 13.57
N ASP A 29 -4.11 2.29 14.28
CA ASP A 29 -4.68 2.81 15.53
C ASP A 29 -3.64 2.89 16.67
N ALA A 30 -2.56 2.11 16.57
CA ALA A 30 -1.44 2.15 17.52
C ALA A 30 -0.48 3.34 17.32
N VAL A 31 -0.66 4.14 16.27
CA VAL A 31 0.18 5.31 16.00
C VAL A 31 -0.26 6.49 16.85
N GLU A 32 0.62 6.95 17.75
CA GLU A 32 0.34 8.10 18.63
C GLU A 32 0.65 9.45 17.94
N ASP A 33 1.72 9.50 17.14
CA ASP A 33 2.10 10.68 16.35
C ASP A 33 1.96 10.39 14.85
N GLU A 34 1.15 11.19 14.14
CA GLU A 34 0.96 11.11 12.68
C GLU A 34 2.00 11.94 11.89
N ALA A 35 3.00 12.55 12.55
CA ALA A 35 4.01 13.38 11.90
C ALA A 35 4.73 12.63 10.77
N GLY A 36 4.90 13.31 9.64
CA GLY A 36 5.55 12.76 8.44
C GLY A 36 4.76 11.69 7.69
N LEU A 37 3.54 11.33 8.13
CA LEU A 37 2.68 10.39 7.44
C LEU A 37 1.90 11.09 6.30
N PRO A 38 1.91 10.57 5.06
CA PRO A 38 1.06 11.11 4.00
C PRO A 38 -0.42 11.05 4.39
N LYS A 39 -1.17 12.14 4.14
CA LYS A 39 -2.60 12.26 4.48
C LYS A 39 -3.46 11.11 3.94
N ASN A 40 -3.03 10.49 2.84
CA ASN A 40 -3.73 9.37 2.21
C ASN A 40 -3.80 8.14 3.12
N PHE A 41 -2.82 7.90 4.00
CA PHE A 41 -2.89 6.79 4.96
C PHE A 41 -4.09 6.93 5.90
N LYS A 42 -4.29 8.13 6.46
CA LYS A 42 -5.45 8.43 7.32
C LYS A 42 -6.76 8.23 6.59
N LYS A 43 -6.86 8.77 5.37
CA LYS A 43 -8.09 8.66 4.58
C LYS A 43 -8.38 7.24 4.12
N SER A 44 -7.34 6.46 3.78
CA SER A 44 -7.45 5.03 3.48
C SER A 44 -7.83 4.21 4.72
N ALA A 45 -7.20 4.46 5.87
CA ALA A 45 -7.50 3.79 7.13
C ALA A 45 -8.97 3.97 7.54
N ALA A 46 -9.55 5.14 7.27
CA ALA A 46 -10.96 5.43 7.52
C ALA A 46 -11.93 4.55 6.70
N LYS A 47 -11.48 3.90 5.62
CA LYS A 47 -12.30 2.99 4.79
C LYS A 47 -12.24 1.53 5.25
N LEU A 48 -11.25 1.16 6.06
CA LEU A 48 -11.06 -0.23 6.51
C LEU A 48 -12.30 -0.79 7.25
N PRO A 49 -12.98 -0.06 8.14
CA PRO A 49 -14.19 -0.57 8.79
C PRO A 49 -15.33 -0.88 7.81
N LEU A 50 -15.48 -0.09 6.74
CA LEU A 50 -16.47 -0.36 5.70
C LEU A 50 -16.11 -1.62 4.90
N ILE A 51 -14.82 -1.80 4.57
CA ILE A 51 -14.33 -2.99 3.87
C ILE A 51 -14.62 -4.25 4.69
N VAL A 52 -14.33 -4.25 5.99
CA VAL A 52 -14.66 -5.37 6.89
C VAL A 52 -16.14 -5.68 6.88
N LYS A 53 -17.00 -4.67 7.08
CA LYS A 53 -18.44 -4.86 7.08
C LYS A 53 -18.96 -5.47 5.76
N LEU A 54 -18.47 -5.01 4.62
CA LEU A 54 -18.86 -5.56 3.32
C LEU A 54 -18.39 -7.01 3.15
N LEU A 55 -17.21 -7.36 3.65
CA LEU A 55 -16.72 -8.74 3.65
C LEU A 55 -17.56 -9.64 4.57
N GLU A 56 -17.99 -9.15 5.74
CA GLU A 56 -18.92 -9.87 6.63
C GLU A 56 -20.30 -10.09 5.97
N ASP A 57 -20.79 -9.10 5.23
CA ASP A 57 -22.03 -9.22 4.47
C ASP A 57 -21.88 -10.27 3.34
N ALA A 58 -20.72 -10.31 2.66
CA ALA A 58 -20.38 -11.36 1.70
C ALA A 58 -20.26 -12.75 2.36
N GLU A 59 -19.69 -12.85 3.55
CA GLU A 59 -19.57 -14.10 4.32
C GLU A 59 -20.97 -14.65 4.65
N LYS A 60 -21.88 -13.81 5.14
CA LYS A 60 -23.28 -14.18 5.40
C LYS A 60 -24.00 -14.62 4.12
N PHE A 61 -23.79 -13.90 3.03
CA PHE A 61 -24.39 -14.24 1.74
C PHE A 61 -23.92 -15.63 1.26
N VAL A 62 -22.61 -15.89 1.27
CA VAL A 62 -22.03 -17.18 0.88
C VAL A 62 -22.51 -18.31 1.81
N GLY A 63 -22.56 -18.06 3.12
CA GLY A 63 -23.01 -19.04 4.12
C GLY A 63 -24.48 -19.44 3.97
N ASN A 64 -25.32 -18.52 3.52
CA ASN A 64 -26.75 -18.75 3.33
C ASN A 64 -27.12 -19.20 1.90
N THR A 65 -26.18 -19.14 0.96
CA THR A 65 -26.44 -19.52 -0.44
C THR A 65 -26.36 -21.05 -0.61
N PRO A 66 -27.40 -21.72 -1.14
CA PRO A 66 -27.36 -23.17 -1.38
C PRO A 66 -26.62 -23.54 -2.67
N ASP A 67 -26.41 -22.60 -3.59
CA ASP A 67 -25.79 -22.83 -4.90
C ASP A 67 -24.27 -22.63 -4.85
N ASP A 68 -23.53 -23.73 -4.92
CA ASP A 68 -22.06 -23.72 -4.89
C ASP A 68 -21.42 -23.07 -6.12
N SER A 69 -22.14 -23.03 -7.26
CA SER A 69 -21.65 -22.33 -8.46
C SER A 69 -21.65 -20.80 -8.27
N LEU A 70 -22.61 -20.27 -7.51
CA LEU A 70 -22.62 -18.86 -7.12
C LEU A 70 -21.49 -18.56 -6.14
N LYS A 71 -21.19 -19.48 -5.22
CA LYS A 71 -20.07 -19.33 -4.29
C LYS A 71 -18.74 -19.27 -5.04
N THR A 72 -18.46 -20.24 -5.90
CA THR A 72 -17.19 -20.32 -6.64
C THR A 72 -16.92 -19.09 -7.51
N ALA A 73 -17.96 -18.41 -7.98
CA ALA A 73 -17.84 -17.17 -8.72
C ALA A 73 -17.32 -15.96 -7.89
N PHE A 74 -17.26 -16.04 -6.55
CA PHE A 74 -16.58 -15.04 -5.71
C PHE A 74 -15.06 -15.19 -5.72
N THR A 75 -14.56 -16.41 -5.92
CA THR A 75 -13.15 -16.77 -5.74
C THR A 75 -12.15 -15.82 -6.40
N PRO A 76 -12.22 -15.53 -7.72
CA PRO A 76 -11.20 -14.71 -8.37
C PRO A 76 -11.15 -13.28 -7.82
N THR A 77 -12.31 -12.71 -7.49
CA THR A 77 -12.42 -11.36 -6.94
C THR A 77 -11.91 -11.31 -5.50
N LEU A 78 -12.21 -12.34 -4.69
CA LEU A 78 -11.69 -12.43 -3.32
C LEU A 78 -10.18 -12.69 -3.27
N GLU A 79 -9.63 -13.47 -4.20
CA GLU A 79 -8.18 -13.64 -4.32
C GLU A 79 -7.48 -12.33 -4.68
N SER A 80 -8.07 -11.53 -5.57
CA SER A 80 -7.61 -10.17 -5.85
C SER A 80 -7.63 -9.31 -4.59
N CYS A 81 -8.76 -9.26 -3.89
CA CYS A 81 -8.94 -8.52 -2.66
C CYS A 81 -7.89 -8.92 -1.59
N LYS A 82 -7.62 -10.22 -1.44
CA LYS A 82 -6.59 -10.74 -0.53
C LYS A 82 -5.18 -10.24 -0.88
N ARG A 83 -4.80 -10.25 -2.16
CA ARG A 83 -3.49 -9.74 -2.59
C ARG A 83 -3.35 -8.23 -2.30
N GLN A 84 -4.40 -7.46 -2.55
CA GLN A 84 -4.41 -6.02 -2.28
C GLN A 84 -4.37 -5.75 -0.77
N ALA A 85 -5.16 -6.46 0.02
CA ALA A 85 -5.18 -6.35 1.48
C ALA A 85 -3.82 -6.69 2.10
N ALA A 86 -3.16 -7.76 1.65
CA ALA A 86 -1.83 -8.13 2.13
C ALA A 86 -0.77 -7.08 1.78
N SER A 87 -0.86 -6.49 0.57
CA SER A 87 0.02 -5.39 0.16
C SER A 87 -0.22 -4.14 0.99
N LEU A 88 -1.49 -3.86 1.33
CA LEU A 88 -1.88 -2.73 2.17
C LEU A 88 -1.35 -2.91 3.59
N GLN A 89 -1.52 -4.09 4.19
CA GLN A 89 -0.96 -4.42 5.50
C GLN A 89 0.55 -4.19 5.53
N LYS A 90 1.27 -4.69 4.51
CA LYS A 90 2.72 -4.53 4.38
C LYS A 90 3.13 -3.05 4.33
N LEU A 91 2.36 -2.18 3.69
CA LEU A 91 2.63 -0.73 3.72
C LEU A 91 2.51 -0.18 5.14
N PHE A 92 1.42 -0.47 5.83
CA PHE A 92 1.19 0.05 7.18
C PHE A 92 2.27 -0.44 8.14
N GLU A 93 2.59 -1.74 8.14
CA GLU A 93 3.65 -2.31 8.98
C GLU A 93 5.03 -1.69 8.73
N LYS A 94 5.33 -1.29 7.49
CA LYS A 94 6.61 -0.66 7.16
C LYS A 94 6.63 0.83 7.49
N VAL A 95 5.51 1.53 7.39
CA VAL A 95 5.45 3.00 7.51
C VAL A 95 5.15 3.45 8.94
N MET A 96 4.37 2.69 9.72
CA MET A 96 3.90 3.12 11.04
C MET A 96 4.96 3.16 12.15
N PRO A 97 5.93 2.21 12.25
CA PRO A 97 6.93 2.23 13.32
C PRO A 97 7.63 3.60 13.41
N GLU A 98 8.04 4.05 14.60
CA GLU A 98 8.80 5.31 14.72
C GLU A 98 10.27 5.13 14.32
N GLU A 99 10.80 3.94 14.59
CA GLU A 99 12.17 3.58 14.26
C GLU A 99 12.39 3.43 12.75
N GLY A 100 13.60 3.75 12.30
CA GLY A 100 14.03 3.50 10.92
C GLY A 100 13.73 4.65 9.94
N GLY A 101 14.34 5.82 10.17
CA GLY A 101 14.35 6.92 9.20
C GLY A 101 12.97 7.51 8.88
N SER A 102 12.93 8.41 7.90
CA SER A 102 11.71 9.12 7.50
C SER A 102 10.60 8.14 7.09
N ARG A 103 9.37 8.36 7.58
CA ARG A 103 8.18 7.61 7.17
C ARG A 103 7.94 7.67 5.67
N LEU A 104 8.23 8.82 5.05
CA LEU A 104 8.11 8.99 3.60
C LEU A 104 9.11 8.10 2.84
N ASP A 105 10.35 7.98 3.33
CA ASP A 105 11.37 7.12 2.72
C ASP A 105 11.00 5.63 2.85
N ARG A 106 10.50 5.24 4.03
CA ARG A 106 9.99 3.87 4.24
C ARG A 106 8.78 3.59 3.36
N TYR A 107 7.88 4.55 3.22
CA TYR A 107 6.73 4.43 2.34
C TYR A 107 7.17 4.24 0.89
N LEU A 108 8.06 5.09 0.38
CA LEU A 108 8.56 4.99 -0.98
C LEU A 108 9.22 3.63 -1.26
N LYS A 109 10.06 3.14 -0.33
CA LYS A 109 10.69 1.81 -0.45
C LYS A 109 9.67 0.67 -0.46
N ALA A 110 8.70 0.71 0.46
CA ALA A 110 7.67 -0.31 0.57
C ALA A 110 6.76 -0.32 -0.68
N ALA A 111 6.31 0.86 -1.11
CA ALA A 111 5.50 1.05 -2.31
C ALA A 111 6.23 0.57 -3.57
N ARG A 112 7.53 0.87 -3.72
CA ARG A 112 8.36 0.36 -4.84
C ARG A 112 8.45 -1.16 -4.86
N THR A 113 8.52 -1.79 -3.69
CA THR A 113 8.56 -3.26 -3.59
C THR A 113 7.24 -3.90 -4.05
N ILE A 114 6.12 -3.18 -3.91
CA ILE A 114 4.82 -3.59 -4.44
C ILE A 114 4.73 -3.30 -5.94
N GLY A 115 5.34 -2.21 -6.39
CA GLY A 115 5.41 -1.80 -7.80
C GLY A 115 4.24 -0.92 -8.21
N LYS A 116 3.75 -1.10 -9.44
CA LYS A 116 2.62 -0.33 -9.97
C LYS A 116 1.37 -0.62 -9.14
N GLY A 117 0.73 0.44 -8.62
CA GLY A 117 -0.39 0.33 -7.69
C GLY A 117 0.01 0.25 -6.21
N GLY A 118 1.31 0.31 -5.90
CA GLY A 118 1.81 0.31 -4.52
C GLY A 118 1.49 1.56 -3.69
N ARG A 119 0.69 2.49 -4.21
CA ARG A 119 0.21 3.63 -3.43
C ARG A 119 -0.90 3.19 -2.48
N VAL A 120 -0.94 3.77 -1.29
CA VAL A 120 -1.93 3.41 -0.26
C VAL A 120 -3.38 3.63 -0.75
N GLU A 121 -3.63 4.72 -1.46
CA GLU A 121 -4.95 5.00 -2.06
C GLU A 121 -5.29 4.03 -3.20
N SER A 122 -4.29 3.57 -3.97
CA SER A 122 -4.50 2.63 -5.07
C SER A 122 -4.90 1.25 -4.56
N LEU A 123 -4.19 0.71 -3.56
CA LEU A 123 -4.54 -0.57 -2.94
C LEU A 123 -5.94 -0.53 -2.30
N THR A 124 -6.27 0.59 -1.63
CA THR A 124 -7.60 0.77 -1.03
C THR A 124 -8.69 0.85 -2.09
N MET A 125 -8.45 1.59 -3.18
CA MET A 125 -9.35 1.69 -4.33
C MET A 125 -9.60 0.33 -4.96
N ASP A 126 -8.55 -0.47 -5.16
CA ASP A 126 -8.67 -1.78 -5.81
C ASP A 126 -9.48 -2.76 -4.97
N ILE A 127 -9.33 -2.76 -3.63
CA ILE A 127 -10.20 -3.53 -2.72
C ILE A 127 -11.66 -3.12 -2.86
N LEU A 128 -11.94 -1.81 -2.87
CA LEU A 128 -13.32 -1.30 -2.99
C LEU A 128 -13.91 -1.64 -4.37
N LYS A 129 -13.12 -1.61 -5.44
CA LYS A 129 -13.55 -2.03 -6.78
C LYS A 129 -13.84 -3.52 -6.86
N ASP A 130 -13.03 -4.35 -6.19
CA ASP A 130 -13.29 -5.79 -6.09
C ASP A 130 -14.64 -6.03 -5.37
N LEU A 131 -14.91 -5.33 -4.28
CA LEU A 131 -16.21 -5.38 -3.60
C LEU A 131 -17.35 -4.85 -4.47
N GLN A 132 -17.12 -3.82 -5.29
CA GLN A 132 -18.11 -3.30 -6.24
C GLN A 132 -18.40 -4.31 -7.36
N LEU A 133 -17.40 -5.05 -7.81
CA LEU A 133 -17.58 -6.12 -8.79
C LEU A 133 -18.45 -7.24 -8.20
N LEU A 134 -18.23 -7.60 -6.93
CA LEU A 134 -19.12 -8.52 -6.22
C LEU A 134 -20.54 -7.95 -6.12
N ALA A 135 -20.70 -6.67 -5.82
CA ALA A 135 -22.03 -6.01 -5.74
C ALA A 135 -22.77 -6.05 -7.06
N THR A 136 -22.03 -5.85 -8.15
CA THR A 136 -22.58 -5.84 -9.50
C THR A 136 -23.04 -7.23 -9.91
N ARG A 137 -22.29 -8.27 -9.53
CA ARG A 137 -22.59 -9.65 -9.88
C ARG A 137 -23.62 -10.30 -8.94
N PHE A 138 -23.63 -9.90 -7.68
CA PHE A 138 -24.49 -10.43 -6.62
C PHE A 138 -25.11 -9.26 -5.84
N PRO A 139 -26.12 -8.57 -6.39
CA PRO A 139 -26.68 -7.36 -5.77
C PRO A 139 -27.17 -7.57 -4.33
N ASP A 140 -27.57 -8.79 -3.98
CA ASP A 140 -28.12 -9.15 -2.68
C ASP A 140 -27.06 -9.44 -1.61
N PHE A 141 -25.75 -9.48 -1.96
CA PHE A 141 -24.71 -9.74 -0.96
C PHE A 141 -24.61 -8.62 0.08
N THR A 142 -25.00 -7.40 -0.28
CA THR A 142 -25.07 -6.25 0.63
C THR A 142 -26.35 -5.45 0.38
N ASN A 143 -26.90 -4.84 1.43
CA ASN A 143 -28.09 -4.00 1.30
C ASN A 143 -27.82 -2.67 0.57
N THR A 144 -28.89 -1.95 0.21
CA THR A 144 -28.84 -0.65 -0.48
C THR A 144 -27.95 0.37 0.23
N ARG A 145 -27.95 0.39 1.57
CA ARG A 145 -27.08 1.28 2.34
C ARG A 145 -25.61 0.93 2.13
N GLY A 146 -25.24 -0.35 2.20
CA GLY A 146 -23.88 -0.81 1.95
C GLY A 146 -23.43 -0.51 0.52
N GLN A 147 -24.30 -0.68 -0.48
CA GLN A 147 -24.00 -0.27 -1.86
C GLN A 147 -23.74 1.24 -1.98
N GLY A 148 -24.56 2.06 -1.31
CA GLY A 148 -24.38 3.51 -1.27
C GLY A 148 -23.05 3.91 -0.63
N GLN A 149 -22.73 3.33 0.53
CA GLN A 149 -21.46 3.58 1.24
C GLN A 149 -20.25 3.13 0.42
N LEU A 150 -20.35 2.01 -0.28
CA LEU A 150 -19.29 1.52 -1.17
C LEU A 150 -19.03 2.49 -2.32
N LYS A 151 -20.09 2.97 -2.97
CA LYS A 151 -19.98 3.96 -4.06
C LYS A 151 -19.34 5.26 -3.55
N GLU A 152 -19.81 5.76 -2.41
CA GLU A 152 -19.26 6.96 -1.77
C GLU A 152 -17.77 6.80 -1.45
N ALA A 153 -17.37 5.67 -0.87
CA ALA A 153 -15.98 5.39 -0.54
C ALA A 153 -15.07 5.37 -1.79
N ILE A 154 -15.55 4.80 -2.90
CA ILE A 154 -14.84 4.82 -4.19
C ILE A 154 -14.68 6.25 -4.69
N GLU A 155 -15.74 7.06 -4.65
CA GLU A 155 -15.69 8.46 -5.09
C GLU A 155 -14.74 9.30 -4.23
N GLU A 156 -14.71 9.08 -2.92
CA GLU A 156 -13.79 9.77 -2.02
C GLU A 156 -12.33 9.44 -2.29
N ILE A 157 -11.99 8.17 -2.53
CA ILE A 157 -10.62 7.74 -2.86
C ILE A 157 -10.22 8.25 -4.25
N ALA A 158 -11.14 8.25 -5.22
CA ALA A 158 -10.89 8.77 -6.57
C ALA A 158 -10.52 10.27 -6.59
N LYS A 159 -11.02 11.05 -5.61
CA LYS A 159 -10.76 12.49 -5.48
C LYS A 159 -9.46 12.80 -4.72
N MET A 160 -8.73 11.80 -4.24
CA MET A 160 -7.49 12.05 -3.50
C MET A 160 -6.35 12.45 -4.43
N GLU A 161 -5.55 13.40 -3.99
CA GLU A 161 -4.27 13.67 -4.62
C GLU A 161 -3.34 12.45 -4.46
N PRO A 162 -2.54 12.10 -5.48
CA PRO A 162 -1.57 11.02 -5.39
C PRO A 162 -0.62 11.18 -4.19
N SER A 163 -0.46 10.12 -3.41
CA SER A 163 0.46 10.14 -2.25
C SER A 163 1.93 10.01 -2.64
N LEU A 164 2.21 9.57 -3.86
CA LEU A 164 3.54 9.46 -4.46
C LEU A 164 3.51 10.00 -5.88
N PRO A 165 4.62 10.54 -6.41
CA PRO A 165 4.71 11.02 -7.78
C PRO A 165 4.48 9.89 -8.79
N ASP A 166 4.15 10.25 -10.03
CA ASP A 166 4.06 9.29 -11.12
C ASP A 166 5.45 8.70 -11.44
N GLY A 167 5.49 7.40 -11.76
CA GLY A 167 6.74 6.68 -12.01
C GLY A 167 7.58 6.41 -10.77
N PHE A 168 7.05 6.57 -9.55
CA PHE A 168 7.76 6.29 -8.31
C PHE A 168 8.35 4.87 -8.24
N GLU A 169 7.69 3.91 -8.90
CA GLU A 169 8.07 2.50 -8.99
C GLU A 169 9.35 2.29 -9.81
N ASN A 170 9.63 3.18 -10.76
CA ASN A 170 10.80 3.12 -11.65
C ASN A 170 11.90 4.10 -11.24
N ALA A 171 11.66 4.91 -10.21
CA ALA A 171 12.62 5.91 -9.77
C ALA A 171 13.87 5.22 -9.20
N VAL A 172 15.03 5.59 -9.78
CA VAL A 172 16.32 4.95 -9.52
C VAL A 172 16.66 5.02 -8.03
N SER A 173 17.04 3.88 -7.46
CA SER A 173 17.55 3.79 -6.09
C SER A 173 19.08 3.81 -6.13
N TYR A 174 19.69 4.81 -5.50
CA TYR A 174 21.13 4.94 -5.41
C TYR A 174 21.60 4.38 -4.07
N THR A 175 22.59 3.50 -4.10
CA THR A 175 23.22 2.95 -2.89
C THR A 175 24.73 3.14 -3.00
N HIS A 176 25.39 3.56 -1.92
CA HIS A 176 26.83 3.78 -1.88
C HIS A 176 27.44 2.95 -0.75
N TYR A 177 28.22 1.93 -1.11
CA TYR A 177 28.86 1.01 -0.16
C TYR A 177 30.36 1.33 0.05
N GLY A 178 30.83 2.50 -0.38
CA GLY A 178 32.24 2.92 -0.31
C GLY A 178 32.45 4.21 0.48
N SER A 179 33.71 4.63 0.59
CA SER A 179 34.10 5.95 1.13
C SER A 179 34.21 6.99 0.02
N GLY A 180 33.64 8.17 0.21
CA GLY A 180 33.69 9.27 -0.77
C GLY A 180 32.32 9.89 -1.03
N ALA A 181 32.28 10.95 -1.83
CA ALA A 181 31.04 11.64 -2.18
C ALA A 181 30.24 10.84 -3.23
N GLN A 182 28.98 10.55 -2.92
CA GLN A 182 28.01 10.07 -3.90
C GLN A 182 27.23 11.27 -4.45
N ASN A 183 27.45 11.61 -5.72
CA ASN A 183 26.78 12.71 -6.39
C ASN A 183 25.66 12.16 -7.28
N VAL A 184 24.40 12.46 -6.95
CA VAL A 184 23.23 11.95 -7.66
C VAL A 184 22.33 13.10 -8.08
N ASN A 185 22.09 13.19 -9.39
CA ASN A 185 21.09 14.09 -9.95
C ASN A 185 19.83 13.30 -10.35
N THR A 186 18.65 13.75 -9.90
CA THR A 186 17.35 13.20 -10.31
C THR A 186 16.43 14.21 -11.02
N GLY A 187 16.93 15.37 -11.45
CA GLY A 187 16.18 16.43 -12.14
C GLY A 187 16.85 16.93 -13.43
N THR A 188 16.27 17.93 -14.10
CA THR A 188 16.73 18.44 -15.41
C THR A 188 17.68 19.65 -15.34
N GLY A 189 18.05 20.12 -14.14
CA GLY A 189 18.81 21.38 -13.88
C GLY A 189 20.28 21.38 -14.32
N VAL A 190 21.22 22.08 -13.67
CA VAL A 190 22.70 21.90 -13.82
C VAL A 190 23.37 21.73 -12.45
N GLN A 191 23.97 20.56 -12.24
CA GLN A 191 24.77 20.10 -11.13
C GLN A 191 26.26 20.44 -11.39
N ASN A 192 26.86 21.38 -10.63
CA ASN A 192 28.32 21.60 -10.58
C ASN A 192 28.98 21.16 -9.26
N ASN A 193 29.42 19.89 -9.11
CA ASN A 193 30.00 19.40 -7.84
C ASN A 193 31.51 19.66 -7.78
N ASN A 194 32.03 20.07 -6.62
CA ASN A 194 33.46 20.12 -6.34
C ASN A 194 33.80 19.27 -5.09
N ASN A 195 34.56 18.19 -5.27
CA ASN A 195 34.84 17.21 -4.20
C ASN A 195 36.31 17.21 -3.71
N SER A 196 37.16 18.17 -4.12
CA SER A 196 38.52 18.39 -3.53
C SER A 196 39.21 19.65 -4.12
N THR A 197 40.54 19.74 -4.07
CA THR A 197 41.45 20.79 -4.59
C THR A 197 41.34 21.00 -6.11
N GLY A 198 40.17 21.43 -6.61
CA GLY A 198 40.01 22.07 -7.91
C GLY A 198 39.29 21.27 -9.01
N ASN A 199 38.77 20.06 -8.75
CA ASN A 199 38.05 19.31 -9.80
C ASN A 199 36.55 19.60 -9.75
N MET A 200 36.08 20.36 -10.75
CA MET A 200 34.68 20.69 -10.98
C MET A 200 34.07 19.70 -11.98
N ASN A 201 33.09 18.91 -11.52
CA ASN A 201 32.27 18.09 -12.42
C ASN A 201 31.02 18.89 -12.80
N THR A 202 30.92 19.30 -14.07
CA THR A 202 29.78 20.05 -14.62
C THR A 202 28.83 19.11 -15.37
N GLY A 203 27.53 19.14 -15.08
CA GLY A 203 26.50 18.39 -15.83
C GLY A 203 25.09 18.83 -15.48
N SER A 204 24.07 18.51 -16.26
CA SER A 204 22.69 18.91 -15.93
C SER A 204 22.18 18.23 -14.62
N GLY A 205 21.67 18.95 -13.58
CA GLY A 205 20.97 18.44 -12.38
C GLY A 205 20.80 19.28 -11.09
N MET A 206 20.24 18.70 -10.00
CA MET A 206 20.30 19.21 -8.60
C MET A 206 21.29 18.39 -7.74
N GLN A 207 22.06 19.05 -6.86
CA GLN A 207 23.19 18.46 -6.11
C GLN A 207 22.96 18.29 -4.62
N TYR A 208 23.52 17.23 -4.02
CA TYR A 208 23.70 17.11 -2.57
C TYR A 208 25.14 16.70 -2.22
N ILE A 209 25.78 17.46 -1.32
CA ILE A 209 27.18 17.27 -0.88
C ILE A 209 27.17 16.93 0.62
N GLY A 210 27.83 15.83 1.01
CA GLY A 210 28.08 15.49 2.40
C GLY A 210 29.42 14.79 2.56
N THR A 211 30.19 15.16 3.59
CA THR A 211 31.45 14.53 4.00
C THR A 211 31.27 13.82 5.33
N ASN A 212 31.67 12.54 5.41
CA ASN A 212 31.78 11.80 6.67
C ASN A 212 33.18 11.20 6.79
N HIS A 213 33.81 11.36 7.96
CA HIS A 213 35.12 10.80 8.28
C HIS A 213 34.97 9.47 9.03
N ILE A 214 35.52 8.40 8.48
CA ILE A 214 35.72 7.13 9.21
C ILE A 214 37.15 7.17 9.75
N GLY A 215 37.29 7.31 11.07
CA GLY A 215 38.58 7.17 11.75
C GLY A 215 39.12 5.75 11.54
N THR A 216 40.36 5.65 11.08
CA THR A 216 41.05 4.37 10.92
C THR A 216 41.11 3.61 12.25
N PRO A 217 40.85 2.29 12.29
CA PRO A 217 41.05 1.52 13.50
C PRO A 217 42.53 1.49 13.85
N SER A 218 42.83 1.81 15.10
CA SER A 218 44.15 1.70 15.72
C SER A 218 44.68 0.27 15.52
N LYS A 219 45.83 0.12 14.87
CA LYS A 219 46.53 -1.16 14.82
C LYS A 219 47.10 -1.46 16.21
N CYS A 220 46.92 -2.71 16.65
CA CYS A 220 47.41 -3.26 17.92
C CYS A 220 48.91 -3.03 18.13
#